data_AF-D9PMN4-F1
#
_entry.id   AF-D9PMN4-F1
#
_cell.length_a   1.000
_cell.length_b   1.000
_cell.length_c   1.000
_cell.angle_alpha   90.00
_cell.angle_beta   90.00
_cell.angle_gamma   90.00
#
_symmetry.space_group_name_H-M   'P 1'
#
loop_
_entity.id
_entity.type
_entity.pdbx_description
1 polymer ?
#
loop_
_entity_poly.entity_id
_entity_poly.type
_entity_poly.pdbx_seq_one_letter_code
_entity_poly.pdbx_strand_id
1 'polypeptide(L)'
;MNHSVRIFNTPYELAEKFAGEMVLQIKQAAEANMPLKVALSGGSTPELLFSVLGDHYSNSAPWEFIHFFWGDERCVPPVSPDSNFGMAFRTLFKKIHIPEKNIHRIYGEQEPVREAIRYSDLISKHTKKREGLPVFDIVLLGLGEDGHTASIFPGMTHLFNSEKICEVAHHPVSHQKRITLTGK
;
A
#
# COMPACT_ATOMS: atom_id res chain seq x y z
N MET A 1 -3.15 -0.06 23.67
CA MET A 1 -3.37 -0.05 22.21
C MET A 1 -4.85 0.14 21.96
N ASN A 2 -5.24 1.27 21.36
CA ASN A 2 -6.62 1.45 20.92
C ASN A 2 -6.80 0.62 19.64
N HIS A 3 -7.67 -0.38 19.70
CA HIS A 3 -8.14 -1.11 18.54
C HIS A 3 -9.65 -0.87 18.41
N SER A 4 -10.14 -0.78 17.18
CA SER A 4 -11.56 -0.63 16.89
C SER A 4 -11.94 -1.60 15.78
N VAL A 5 -13.03 -2.33 15.99
CA VAL A 5 -13.62 -3.20 14.96
C VAL A 5 -14.88 -2.52 14.45
N ARG A 6 -14.98 -2.37 13.12
CA ARG A 6 -16.15 -1.80 12.45
C ARG A 6 -16.65 -2.81 11.44
N ILE A 7 -17.94 -3.11 11.52
CA ILE A 7 -18.60 -4.11 10.68
C ILE A 7 -19.53 -3.36 9.73
N PHE A 8 -19.48 -3.71 8.46
CA PHE A 8 -20.30 -3.16 7.39
C PHE A 8 -21.09 -4.28 6.73
N ASN A 9 -22.26 -3.95 6.17
CA ASN A 9 -23.12 -4.98 5.58
C ASN A 9 -22.61 -5.45 4.22
N THR A 10 -21.85 -4.59 3.51
CA THR A 10 -21.29 -4.90 2.20
C THR A 10 -19.85 -4.39 2.06
N PRO A 11 -19.04 -5.01 1.17
CA PRO A 11 -17.71 -4.49 0.84
C PRO A 11 -17.73 -3.06 0.30
N TYR A 12 -18.80 -2.69 -0.44
CA TYR A 12 -18.96 -1.36 -0.99
C TYR A 12 -19.21 -0.31 0.09
N GLU A 13 -20.06 -0.61 1.07
CA GLU A 13 -20.29 0.28 2.22
C GLU A 13 -18.99 0.52 3.01
N LEU A 14 -18.18 -0.52 3.21
CA LEU A 14 -16.85 -0.39 3.79
C LEU A 14 -15.97 0.54 2.95
N ALA A 15 -15.89 0.30 1.64
CA ALA A 15 -15.07 1.09 0.72
C ALA A 15 -15.47 2.56 0.70
N GLU A 16 -16.77 2.87 0.61
CA GLU A 16 -17.29 4.24 0.68
C GLU A 16 -16.94 4.92 2.00
N LYS A 17 -17.11 4.21 3.13
CA LYS A 17 -16.87 4.83 4.43
C LYS A 17 -15.40 5.10 4.67
N PHE A 18 -14.55 4.16 4.32
CA PHE A 18 -13.11 4.35 4.43
C PHE A 18 -12.57 5.37 3.42
N ALA A 19 -13.10 5.42 2.19
CA ALA A 19 -12.74 6.45 1.21
C ALA A 19 -13.02 7.87 1.74
N GLY A 20 -14.20 8.08 2.32
CA GLY A 20 -14.55 9.38 2.92
C GLY A 20 -13.60 9.78 4.06
N GLU A 21 -13.23 8.83 4.91
CA GLU A 21 -12.27 9.06 6.01
C GLU A 21 -10.86 9.36 5.50
N MET A 22 -10.42 8.64 4.48
CA MET A 22 -9.12 8.87 3.86
C MET A 22 -9.07 10.26 3.21
N VAL A 23 -10.12 10.67 2.49
CA VAL A 23 -10.20 12.00 1.87
C VAL A 23 -10.23 13.11 2.91
N LEU A 24 -10.90 12.90 4.06
CA LEU A 24 -10.86 13.84 5.16
C LEU A 24 -9.44 14.01 5.71
N GLN A 25 -8.70 12.91 5.89
CA GLN A 25 -7.30 12.97 6.31
C GLN A 25 -6.40 13.67 5.28
N ILE A 26 -6.62 13.46 3.98
CA ILE A 26 -5.86 14.17 2.93
C ILE A 26 -6.15 15.69 2.98
N LYS A 27 -7.40 16.10 3.24
CA LYS A 27 -7.74 17.51 3.43
C LYS A 27 -7.05 18.12 4.66
N GLN A 28 -7.04 17.41 5.78
CA GLN A 28 -6.33 17.84 6.99
C GLN A 28 -4.81 17.95 6.76
N ALA A 29 -4.24 17.01 6.02
CA ALA A 29 -2.84 17.06 5.62
C ALA A 29 -2.50 18.27 4.73
N ALA A 30 -3.42 18.65 3.83
CA ALA A 30 -3.29 19.86 3.03
C ALA A 30 -3.34 21.13 3.90
N GLU A 31 -4.31 21.22 4.82
CA GLU A 31 -4.43 22.35 5.76
C GLU A 31 -3.18 22.50 6.65
N ALA A 32 -2.61 21.38 7.10
CA ALA A 32 -1.39 21.37 7.91
C ALA A 32 -0.10 21.51 7.09
N ASN A 33 -0.18 21.52 5.75
CA ASN A 33 0.97 21.43 4.84
C ASN A 33 1.91 20.26 5.16
N MET A 34 1.33 19.12 5.52
CA MET A 34 2.03 17.90 5.94
C MET A 34 1.51 16.70 5.15
N PRO A 35 2.13 16.34 4.01
CA PRO A 35 1.63 15.28 3.15
C PRO A 35 1.58 13.91 3.83
N LEU A 36 0.48 13.18 3.63
CA LEU A 36 0.32 11.80 4.11
C LEU A 36 1.21 10.83 3.36
N LYS A 37 1.74 9.83 4.07
CA LYS A 37 2.47 8.69 3.53
C LYS A 37 1.64 7.43 3.77
N VAL A 38 1.14 6.83 2.69
CA VAL A 38 0.25 5.66 2.77
C VAL A 38 0.83 4.48 2.04
N ALA A 39 0.95 3.33 2.71
CA ALA A 39 1.26 2.05 2.08
C ALA A 39 -0.03 1.33 1.68
N LEU A 40 -0.18 1.02 0.39
CA LEU A 40 -1.33 0.35 -0.22
C LEU A 40 -1.17 -1.17 -0.21
N SER A 41 -2.29 -1.89 -0.28
CA SER A 41 -2.33 -3.34 -0.49
C SER A 41 -2.96 -3.68 -1.84
N GLY A 42 -2.67 -4.88 -2.35
CA GLY A 42 -3.45 -5.50 -3.42
C GLY A 42 -4.71 -6.20 -2.90
N GLY A 43 -5.44 -6.84 -3.82
CA GLY A 43 -6.65 -7.63 -3.54
C GLY A 43 -7.94 -6.90 -3.90
N SER A 44 -9.06 -7.64 -3.83
CA SER A 44 -10.39 -7.14 -4.24
C SER A 44 -10.92 -6.02 -3.35
N THR A 45 -10.65 -6.04 -2.04
CA THR A 45 -11.08 -4.98 -1.12
C THR A 45 -10.37 -3.64 -1.41
N PRO A 46 -9.02 -3.58 -1.54
CA PRO A 46 -8.36 -2.35 -1.99
C PRO A 46 -8.77 -1.92 -3.40
N GLU A 47 -8.97 -2.85 -4.33
CA GLU A 47 -9.42 -2.52 -5.69
C GLU A 47 -10.77 -1.77 -5.70
N LEU A 48 -11.72 -2.21 -4.86
CA LEU A 48 -12.99 -1.53 -4.69
C LEU A 48 -12.82 -0.14 -4.06
N LEU A 49 -12.00 -0.03 -3.01
CA LEU A 49 -11.66 1.26 -2.38
C LEU A 49 -11.08 2.25 -3.41
N PHE A 50 -10.15 1.79 -4.25
CA PHE A 50 -9.49 2.62 -5.26
C PHE A 50 -10.46 3.08 -6.34
N SER A 51 -11.38 2.21 -6.74
CA SER A 51 -12.46 2.56 -7.66
C SER A 51 -13.36 3.64 -7.07
N VAL A 52 -13.82 3.49 -5.82
CA VAL A 52 -14.63 4.51 -5.12
C VAL A 52 -13.88 5.84 -5.00
N LEU A 53 -12.61 5.82 -4.60
CA LEU A 53 -11.78 7.03 -4.52
C LEU A 53 -11.67 7.73 -5.87
N GLY A 54 -11.41 6.99 -6.95
CA GLY A 54 -11.29 7.55 -8.29
C GLY A 54 -12.62 8.05 -8.86
N ASP A 55 -13.73 7.34 -8.62
CA ASP A 55 -15.04 7.68 -9.17
C ASP A 55 -15.71 8.83 -8.41
N HIS A 56 -15.59 8.86 -7.08
CA HIS A 56 -16.33 9.81 -6.25
C HIS A 56 -15.49 11.02 -5.80
N TYR A 57 -14.16 10.87 -5.73
CA TYR A 57 -13.28 11.86 -5.09
C TYR A 57 -12.17 12.41 -6.00
N SER A 58 -12.16 12.05 -7.29
CA SER A 58 -11.13 12.49 -8.24
C SER A 58 -10.88 13.99 -8.26
N ASN A 59 -11.92 14.81 -8.15
CA ASN A 59 -11.85 16.27 -8.19
C ASN A 59 -12.00 16.97 -6.83
N SER A 60 -12.18 16.23 -5.73
CA SER A 60 -12.53 16.80 -4.42
C SER A 60 -11.50 16.54 -3.32
N ALA A 61 -10.50 15.70 -3.57
CA ALA A 61 -9.37 15.45 -2.67
C ALA A 61 -8.09 16.17 -3.15
N PRO A 62 -7.30 16.77 -2.25
CA PRO A 62 -6.03 17.41 -2.60
C PRO A 62 -4.90 16.37 -2.76
N TRP A 63 -4.90 15.68 -3.91
CA TRP A 63 -4.03 14.53 -4.19
C TRP A 63 -2.53 14.83 -4.16
N GLU A 64 -2.12 16.10 -4.26
CA GLU A 64 -0.73 16.53 -4.09
C GLU A 64 -0.21 16.40 -2.65
N PHE A 65 -1.11 16.27 -1.67
CA PHE A 65 -0.81 16.09 -0.24
C PHE A 65 -0.86 14.63 0.23
N ILE A 66 -0.79 13.67 -0.69
CA ILE A 66 -0.64 12.26 -0.37
C ILE A 66 0.47 11.65 -1.21
N HIS A 67 1.26 10.77 -0.61
CA HIS A 67 2.22 9.90 -1.29
C HIS A 67 1.84 8.44 -1.07
N PHE A 68 1.80 7.70 -2.17
CA PHE A 68 1.44 6.29 -2.18
C PHE A 68 2.68 5.40 -2.29
N PHE A 69 2.70 4.37 -1.44
CA PHE A 69 3.64 3.28 -1.36
C PHE A 69 2.86 1.96 -1.40
N TRP A 70 3.55 0.82 -1.35
CA TRP A 70 2.95 -0.51 -1.33
C TRP A 70 3.49 -1.33 -0.17
N GLY A 71 2.58 -2.03 0.51
CA GLY A 71 2.88 -3.03 1.52
C GLY A 71 3.55 -4.27 0.91
N ASP A 72 3.14 -4.65 -0.30
CA ASP A 72 3.76 -5.70 -1.08
C ASP A 72 3.51 -5.53 -2.58
N GLU A 73 4.30 -6.23 -3.40
CA GLU A 73 4.11 -6.33 -4.84
C GLU A 73 4.64 -7.65 -5.37
N ARG A 74 4.00 -8.15 -6.42
CA ARG A 74 4.38 -9.36 -7.14
C ARG A 74 5.55 -9.00 -8.06
N CYS A 75 6.57 -9.87 -8.14
CA CYS A 75 7.71 -9.64 -9.02
C CYS A 75 7.34 -9.92 -10.49
N VAL A 76 6.52 -9.03 -11.05
CA VAL A 76 5.98 -9.05 -12.41
C VAL A 76 6.03 -7.63 -13.02
N PRO A 77 5.96 -7.49 -14.36
CA PRO A 77 5.84 -6.17 -14.99
C PRO A 77 4.64 -5.36 -14.50
N PRO A 78 4.72 -4.01 -14.49
CA PRO A 78 3.67 -3.14 -13.95
C PRO A 78 2.34 -3.20 -14.73
N VAL A 79 2.38 -3.67 -15.99
CA VAL A 79 1.20 -3.88 -16.82
C VAL A 79 0.56 -5.26 -16.64
N SER A 80 1.21 -6.15 -15.87
CA SER A 80 0.67 -7.47 -15.55
C SER A 80 -0.68 -7.35 -14.84
N PRO A 81 -1.65 -8.25 -15.12
CA PRO A 81 -2.88 -8.32 -14.33
C PRO A 81 -2.60 -8.56 -12.84
N ASP A 82 -1.49 -9.22 -12.51
CA ASP A 82 -1.10 -9.56 -11.13
C ASP A 82 -0.43 -8.41 -10.37
N SER A 83 -0.10 -7.29 -11.01
CA SER A 83 0.59 -6.17 -10.33
C SER A 83 -0.39 -5.37 -9.47
N ASN A 84 -0.04 -5.19 -8.19
CA ASN A 84 -0.75 -4.32 -7.25
C ASN A 84 -0.70 -2.85 -7.72
N PHE A 85 0.46 -2.40 -8.22
CA PHE A 85 0.58 -1.09 -8.86
C PHE A 85 -0.30 -1.00 -10.11
N GLY A 86 -0.26 -2.01 -10.97
CA GLY A 86 -1.07 -2.06 -12.19
C GLY A 86 -2.56 -1.95 -11.89
N MET A 87 -3.04 -2.63 -10.85
CA MET A 87 -4.41 -2.52 -10.36
C MET A 87 -4.73 -1.09 -9.89
N ALA A 88 -3.93 -0.51 -8.99
CA ALA A 88 -4.14 0.85 -8.49
C ALA A 88 -4.09 1.90 -9.61
N PHE A 89 -3.24 1.68 -10.62
CA PHE A 89 -3.18 2.55 -11.79
C PHE A 89 -4.48 2.53 -12.59
N ARG A 90 -5.03 1.33 -12.85
CA ARG A 90 -6.28 1.16 -13.60
C ARG A 90 -7.49 1.71 -12.86
N THR A 91 -7.56 1.57 -11.55
CA THR A 91 -8.76 1.89 -10.76
C THR A 91 -8.74 3.29 -10.15
N LEU A 92 -7.57 3.82 -9.80
CA LEU A 92 -7.41 5.13 -9.15
C LEU A 92 -6.58 6.11 -9.99
N PHE A 93 -5.29 5.81 -10.28
CA PHE A 93 -4.38 6.84 -10.78
C PHE A 93 -4.71 7.37 -12.17
N LYS A 94 -5.41 6.59 -13.01
CA LYS A 94 -5.96 7.10 -14.28
C LYS A 94 -7.07 8.14 -14.12
N LYS A 95 -7.71 8.20 -12.95
CA LYS A 95 -8.88 9.04 -12.68
C LYS A 95 -8.56 10.30 -11.88
N ILE A 96 -7.38 10.39 -11.26
CA ILE A 96 -7.02 11.48 -10.33
C ILE A 96 -5.82 12.28 -10.82
N HIS A 97 -5.74 13.55 -10.42
CA HIS A 97 -4.61 14.43 -10.73
C HIS A 97 -3.56 14.39 -9.61
N ILE A 98 -2.78 13.31 -9.55
CA ILE A 98 -1.69 13.15 -8.58
C ILE A 98 -0.33 13.41 -9.25
N PRO A 99 0.60 14.16 -8.62
CA PRO A 99 1.95 14.28 -9.13
C PRO A 99 2.67 12.92 -9.16
N GLU A 100 3.32 12.57 -10.27
CA GLU A 100 4.01 11.26 -10.41
C GLU A 100 5.06 11.03 -9.31
N LYS A 101 5.73 12.09 -8.86
CA LYS A 101 6.69 12.06 -7.73
C LYS A 101 6.07 11.60 -6.39
N ASN A 102 4.74 11.56 -6.31
CA ASN A 102 4.01 11.09 -5.15
C ASN A 102 3.65 9.59 -5.24
N ILE A 103 3.97 8.92 -6.35
CA ILE A 103 3.71 7.50 -6.54
C ILE A 103 5.03 6.72 -6.46
N HIS A 104 5.20 5.99 -5.36
CA HIS A 104 6.41 5.24 -5.04
C HIS A 104 6.18 3.74 -5.19
N ARG A 105 6.12 3.26 -6.43
CA ARG A 105 5.88 1.83 -6.70
C ARG A 105 7.11 0.96 -6.44
N ILE A 106 6.84 -0.30 -6.14
CA ILE A 106 7.82 -1.39 -6.21
C ILE A 106 8.01 -1.75 -7.70
N TYR A 107 9.26 -1.95 -8.12
CA TYR A 107 9.61 -2.38 -9.47
C TYR A 107 9.65 -3.89 -9.56
N GLY A 108 8.47 -4.51 -9.62
CA GLY A 108 8.32 -5.96 -9.69
C GLY A 108 9.03 -6.62 -10.89
N GLU A 109 9.29 -5.85 -11.95
CA GLU A 109 10.06 -6.30 -13.11
C GLU A 109 11.58 -6.44 -12.89
N GLN A 110 12.10 -5.94 -11.77
CA GLN A 110 13.53 -5.94 -11.47
C GLN A 110 13.95 -7.19 -10.69
N GLU A 111 15.26 -7.39 -10.55
CA GLU A 111 15.80 -8.46 -9.70
C GLU A 111 15.31 -8.25 -8.24
N PRO A 112 14.63 -9.24 -7.63
CA PRO A 112 13.93 -9.05 -6.37
C PRO A 112 14.78 -8.55 -5.20
N VAL A 113 16.00 -9.07 -5.02
CA VAL A 113 16.84 -8.67 -3.87
C VAL A 113 17.30 -7.23 -4.02
N ARG A 114 17.73 -6.83 -5.22
CA ARG A 114 18.08 -5.43 -5.53
C ARG A 114 16.90 -4.50 -5.35
N GLU A 115 15.71 -4.93 -5.76
CA GLU A 115 14.50 -4.12 -5.62
C GLU A 115 14.09 -3.94 -4.16
N ALA A 116 14.16 -4.98 -3.33
CA ALA A 116 13.89 -4.86 -1.90
C ALA A 116 14.80 -3.82 -1.22
N ILE A 117 16.08 -3.77 -1.59
CA ILE A 117 17.05 -2.78 -1.09
C ILE A 117 16.68 -1.37 -1.58
N ARG A 118 16.48 -1.20 -2.89
CA ARG A 118 16.11 0.10 -3.48
C ARG A 118 14.82 0.65 -2.86
N TYR A 119 13.82 -0.21 -2.66
CA TYR A 119 12.54 0.19 -2.11
C TYR A 119 12.64 0.56 -0.62
N SER A 120 13.44 -0.18 0.16
CA SER A 120 13.77 0.16 1.55
C SER A 120 14.41 1.55 1.66
N ASP A 121 15.35 1.86 0.77
CA ASP A 121 16.00 3.19 0.71
C ASP A 121 15.01 4.28 0.30
N LEU A 122 14.13 3.99 -0.65
CA LEU A 122 13.09 4.91 -1.11
C LEU A 122 12.14 5.28 0.05
N ILE A 123 11.65 4.27 0.79
CA ILE A 123 10.80 4.47 1.97
C ILE A 123 11.54 5.32 3.01
N SER A 124 12.78 4.96 3.33
CA SER A 124 13.60 5.66 4.34
C SER A 124 13.82 7.13 4.01
N LYS A 125 13.91 7.49 2.73
CA LYS A 125 14.10 8.87 2.27
C LYS A 125 12.83 9.72 2.32
N HIS A 126 11.66 9.10 2.22
CA HIS A 126 10.38 9.81 2.07
C HIS A 126 9.49 9.79 3.31
N THR A 127 9.81 8.95 4.29
CA THR A 127 9.07 8.81 5.55
C THR A 127 9.86 9.40 6.71
N LYS A 128 9.15 9.83 7.75
CA LYS A 128 9.78 10.16 9.03
C LYS A 128 10.28 8.87 9.66
N LYS A 129 11.23 9.00 10.59
CA LYS A 129 11.69 7.88 11.41
C LYS A 129 11.19 8.02 12.84
N ARG A 130 10.76 6.91 13.43
CA ARG A 130 10.49 6.76 14.85
C ARG A 130 11.32 5.59 15.36
N GLU A 131 12.15 5.81 16.37
CA GLU A 131 13.06 4.79 16.90
C GLU A 131 13.96 4.15 15.83
N GLY A 132 14.35 4.95 14.82
CA GLY A 132 15.19 4.49 13.70
C GLY A 132 14.43 3.85 12.53
N LEU A 133 13.15 3.52 12.70
CA LEU A 133 12.32 2.85 11.71
C LEU A 133 11.44 3.83 10.91
N PRO A 134 11.25 3.63 9.60
CA PRO A 134 10.36 4.47 8.80
C PRO A 134 8.91 4.31 9.28
N VAL A 135 8.15 5.41 9.28
CA VAL A 135 6.73 5.40 9.67
C VAL A 135 5.84 5.93 8.55
N PHE A 136 4.77 5.20 8.28
CA PHE A 136 3.65 5.64 7.46
C PHE A 136 2.54 6.20 8.35
N ASP A 137 1.74 7.11 7.81
CA ASP A 137 0.52 7.58 8.47
C ASP A 137 -0.57 6.49 8.40
N ILE A 138 -0.61 5.74 7.30
CA ILE A 138 -1.54 4.62 7.09
C ILE A 138 -0.80 3.46 6.41
N VAL A 139 -0.96 2.25 6.94
CA VAL A 139 -0.60 1.00 6.25
C VAL A 139 -1.87 0.20 6.03
N LEU A 140 -2.28 0.08 4.77
CA LEU A 140 -3.41 -0.76 4.38
C LEU A 140 -2.94 -2.19 4.26
N LEU A 141 -3.59 -3.10 4.97
CA LEU A 141 -3.25 -4.51 5.02
C LEU A 141 -4.48 -5.34 4.67
N GLY A 142 -4.33 -6.23 3.69
CA GLY A 142 -5.28 -7.32 3.48
C GLY A 142 -5.02 -8.47 4.45
N LEU A 143 -6.03 -9.32 4.64
CA LEU A 143 -5.92 -10.58 5.35
C LEU A 143 -6.38 -11.71 4.41
N GLY A 144 -5.47 -12.62 4.08
CA GLY A 144 -5.79 -13.81 3.29
C GLY A 144 -6.58 -14.84 4.10
N GLU A 145 -7.17 -15.82 3.40
CA GLU A 145 -7.90 -16.93 4.03
C GLU A 145 -7.02 -17.80 4.94
N ASP A 146 -5.73 -17.85 4.65
CA ASP A 146 -4.68 -18.50 5.44
C ASP A 146 -4.09 -17.61 6.55
N GLY A 147 -4.63 -16.39 6.72
CA GLY A 147 -4.18 -15.40 7.70
C GLY A 147 -2.93 -14.60 7.29
N HIS A 148 -2.43 -14.73 6.06
CA HIS A 148 -1.31 -13.90 5.61
C HIS A 148 -1.71 -12.43 5.51
N THR A 149 -0.73 -11.55 5.69
CA THR A 149 -0.87 -10.12 5.36
C THR A 149 0.36 -9.64 4.61
N ALA A 150 0.20 -8.59 3.78
CA ALA A 150 1.19 -8.23 2.76
C ALA A 150 1.58 -9.49 1.97
N SER A 151 2.86 -9.88 2.00
CA SER A 151 3.29 -11.20 1.53
C SER A 151 4.01 -12.03 2.61
N ILE A 152 3.60 -11.86 3.88
CA ILE A 152 4.06 -12.65 5.02
C ILE A 152 3.10 -13.82 5.25
N PHE A 153 3.40 -14.94 4.59
CA PHE A 153 2.60 -16.16 4.63
C PHE A 153 2.84 -16.99 5.91
N PRO A 154 1.92 -17.91 6.25
CA PRO A 154 2.22 -19.01 7.17
C PRO A 154 3.53 -19.72 6.78
N GLY A 155 4.42 -19.92 7.75
CA GLY A 155 5.78 -20.45 7.51
C GLY A 155 6.84 -19.39 7.19
N MET A 156 6.45 -18.15 6.90
CA MET A 156 7.37 -17.02 6.66
C MET A 156 7.26 -15.93 7.75
N THR A 157 6.71 -16.26 8.92
CA THR A 157 6.48 -15.30 10.02
C THR A 157 7.75 -14.70 10.61
N HIS A 158 8.93 -15.26 10.33
CA HIS A 158 10.21 -14.65 10.67
C HIS A 158 10.38 -13.25 10.04
N LEU A 159 9.71 -12.97 8.91
CA LEU A 159 9.69 -11.65 8.27
C LEU A 159 9.05 -10.56 9.14
N PHE A 160 8.21 -10.91 10.13
CA PHE A 160 7.72 -9.92 11.08
C PHE A 160 8.83 -9.33 11.96
N ASN A 161 9.92 -10.07 12.15
CA ASN A 161 11.04 -9.67 13.00
C ASN A 161 12.30 -9.27 12.22
N SER A 162 12.22 -9.13 10.89
CA SER A 162 13.36 -8.72 10.08
C SER A 162 13.80 -7.30 10.43
N GLU A 163 15.11 -7.06 10.47
CA GLU A 163 15.70 -5.73 10.62
C GLU A 163 15.65 -4.91 9.32
N LYS A 164 15.36 -5.54 8.18
CA LYS A 164 15.22 -4.85 6.90
C LYS A 164 13.79 -4.35 6.75
N ILE A 165 13.59 -3.18 6.13
CA ILE A 165 12.26 -2.59 5.88
C ILE A 165 11.46 -3.42 4.86
N CYS A 166 12.15 -3.95 3.84
CA CYS A 166 11.55 -4.83 2.84
C CYS A 166 12.39 -6.08 2.63
N GLU A 167 11.72 -7.18 2.32
CA GLU A 167 12.34 -8.47 2.02
C GLU A 167 11.68 -9.13 0.81
N VAL A 168 12.34 -10.14 0.27
CA VAL A 168 11.77 -11.03 -0.74
C VAL A 168 10.97 -12.12 -0.05
N ALA A 169 9.71 -12.24 -0.43
CA ALA A 169 8.82 -13.32 -0.01
C ALA A 169 8.47 -14.23 -1.19
N HIS A 170 7.95 -15.41 -0.87
CA HIS A 170 7.53 -16.40 -1.85
C HIS A 170 6.15 -16.92 -1.50
N HIS A 171 5.25 -16.90 -2.48
CA HIS A 171 3.97 -17.55 -2.31
C HIS A 171 4.20 -19.07 -2.09
N PRO A 172 3.60 -19.70 -1.06
CA PRO A 172 3.95 -21.06 -0.64
C PRO A 172 3.66 -22.12 -1.70
N VAL A 173 2.62 -21.92 -2.51
CA VAL A 173 2.19 -22.86 -3.57
C VAL A 173 2.77 -22.50 -4.94
N SER A 174 2.46 -21.31 -5.47
CA SER A 174 2.91 -20.91 -6.82
C SER A 174 4.40 -20.56 -6.93
N HIS A 175 5.11 -20.44 -5.80
CA HIS A 175 6.48 -19.96 -5.71
C HIS A 175 6.72 -18.56 -6.32
N GLN A 176 5.65 -17.83 -6.63
CA GLN A 176 5.72 -16.46 -7.14
C GLN A 176 6.50 -15.61 -6.14
N LYS A 177 7.58 -14.98 -6.62
CA LYS A 177 8.37 -14.03 -5.84
C LYS A 177 7.60 -12.75 -5.64
N ARG A 178 7.75 -12.16 -4.45
CA ARG A 178 7.12 -10.90 -4.06
C ARG A 178 8.11 -10.07 -3.26
N ILE A 179 7.95 -8.75 -3.30
CA ILE A 179 8.61 -7.84 -2.36
C ILE A 179 7.56 -7.48 -1.31
N THR A 180 7.93 -7.49 -0.03
CA THR A 180 7.01 -7.20 1.08
C THR A 180 7.66 -6.28 2.09
N LEU A 181 6.87 -5.39 2.69
CA LEU A 181 7.18 -4.81 3.98
C LEU A 181 7.28 -5.91 5.03
N THR A 182 8.16 -5.69 6.00
CA THR A 182 8.38 -6.53 7.17
C THR A 182 7.60 -5.99 8.37
N GLY A 183 7.61 -6.71 9.50
CA GLY A 183 6.81 -6.34 10.67
C GLY A 183 7.41 -5.33 11.65
N LYS A 184 8.69 -4.98 11.53
CA LYS A 184 9.34 -3.96 12.34
C LYS A 184 9.05 -2.55 11.82
#